data_AF-A0A382MQ99-F1
#
_entry.id   AF-A0A382MQ99-F1
#
_cell.length_a   1.000
_cell.length_b   1.000
_cell.length_c   1.000
_cell.angle_alpha   90.00
_cell.angle_beta   90.00
_cell.angle_gamma   90.00
#
_symmetry.space_group_name_H-M   'P 1'
#
loop_
_entity.id
_entity.type
_entity.pdbx_description
1 polymer ?
#
loop_
_entity_poly.entity_id
_entity_poly.type
_entity_poly.pdbx_seq_one_letter_code
_entity_poly.pdbx_strand_id
1 'polypeptide(L)'
;VVWIPDSTLGQWDESLQKSENIELIQVCREGEAWALAAGLYLGGAKPIVIIQCTGLFESGDAMRNIVHDYQLPIYGLIGYRSYLNAESLPGDTCLKFTEPVLNAWALDTVFLDEETKKPQFAEHFRKCAEEEIPGICLMAEGAA
;
A
#
# COMPACT_ATOMS: atom_id res chain seq x y z
N VAL A 1 0.15 -11.31 2.51
CA VAL A 1 -0.13 -9.87 2.77
C VAL A 1 0.62 -9.47 4.02
N VAL A 2 1.46 -8.43 3.93
CA VAL A 2 2.14 -7.83 5.08
C VAL A 2 1.38 -6.57 5.46
N TRP A 3 0.97 -6.44 6.72
CA TRP A 3 -0.14 -5.56 7.07
C TRP A 3 -0.01 -4.93 8.46
N ILE A 4 -0.51 -3.70 8.56
CA ILE A 4 -0.98 -3.12 9.83
C ILE A 4 -2.40 -2.57 9.61
N PRO A 5 -3.36 -2.80 10.52
CA PRO A 5 -4.71 -2.28 10.33
C PRO A 5 -4.80 -0.80 10.72
N ASP A 6 -5.59 -0.04 9.96
CA ASP A 6 -6.09 1.28 10.34
C ASP A 6 -7.63 1.26 10.50
N SER A 7 -8.27 2.42 10.69
CA SER A 7 -9.72 2.52 10.88
C SER A 7 -10.56 2.09 9.67
N THR A 8 -10.04 2.24 8.46
CA THR A 8 -10.73 1.99 7.20
C THR A 8 -10.35 0.62 6.66
N LEU A 9 -9.06 0.38 6.43
CA LEU A 9 -8.57 -0.92 5.96
C LEU A 9 -8.82 -2.00 7.01
N GLY A 10 -8.76 -1.69 8.31
CA GLY A 10 -9.00 -2.65 9.41
C GLY A 10 -10.28 -3.47 9.29
N GLN A 11 -11.28 -2.97 8.56
CA GLN A 11 -12.51 -3.72 8.24
C GLN A 11 -12.26 -4.99 7.43
N TRP A 12 -11.12 -5.12 6.75
CA TRP A 12 -10.76 -6.30 5.95
C TRP A 12 -10.06 -7.39 6.77
N ASP A 13 -9.68 -7.15 8.03
CA ASP A 13 -8.90 -8.08 8.85
C ASP A 13 -9.55 -9.47 8.91
N GLU A 14 -10.86 -9.54 9.18
CA GLU A 14 -11.61 -10.80 9.21
C GLU A 14 -11.57 -11.52 7.84
N SER A 15 -11.72 -10.77 6.75
CA SER A 15 -11.71 -11.34 5.39
C SER A 15 -10.33 -11.87 5.01
N LEU A 16 -9.27 -11.16 5.41
CA LEU A 16 -7.89 -11.57 5.17
C LEU A 16 -7.50 -12.80 6.00
N GLN A 17 -7.88 -12.84 7.28
CA GLN A 17 -7.62 -13.98 8.16
C GLN A 17 -8.33 -15.26 7.70
N LYS A 18 -9.53 -15.13 7.11
CA LYS A 18 -10.32 -16.26 6.61
C LYS A 18 -9.94 -16.71 5.20
N SER A 19 -9.04 -16.00 4.52
CA SER A 19 -8.66 -16.32 3.15
C SER A 19 -7.84 -17.60 3.09
N GLU A 20 -8.26 -18.57 2.25
CA GLU A 20 -7.49 -19.81 2.04
C GLU A 20 -6.25 -19.61 1.16
N ASN A 21 -6.24 -18.54 0.36
CA ASN A 21 -5.20 -18.29 -0.65
C ASN A 21 -4.27 -17.13 -0.28
N ILE A 22 -4.52 -16.46 0.85
CA ILE A 22 -3.75 -15.30 1.31
C ILE A 22 -3.32 -15.54 2.75
N GLU A 23 -2.02 -15.63 2.97
CA GLU A 23 -1.47 -15.59 4.32
C GLU A 23 -1.36 -14.14 4.79
N LEU A 24 -1.97 -13.82 5.93
CA LEU A 24 -1.87 -12.52 6.58
C LEU A 24 -0.73 -12.53 7.60
N ILE A 25 0.23 -11.62 7.43
CA ILE A 25 1.35 -11.44 8.35
C ILE A 25 1.30 -10.01 8.88
N GLN A 26 1.11 -9.89 10.20
CA GLN A 26 1.02 -8.59 10.86
C GLN A 26 2.39 -8.13 11.35
N VAL A 27 2.65 -6.84 11.21
CA VAL A 27 3.84 -6.18 11.77
C VAL A 27 3.45 -5.28 12.95
N CYS A 28 4.42 -4.96 13.81
CA CYS A 28 4.19 -4.07 14.95
C CYS A 28 4.20 -2.59 14.56
N ARG A 29 4.91 -2.26 13.47
CA ARG A 29 5.10 -0.92 12.91
C ARG A 29 5.19 -0.99 11.39
N GLU A 30 4.72 0.04 10.70
CA GLU A 30 4.77 0.13 9.24
C GLU A 30 6.20 0.09 8.69
N GLY A 31 7.17 0.64 9.42
CA GLY A 31 8.59 0.62 9.07
C GLY A 31 9.19 -0.78 8.93
N GLU A 32 8.58 -1.80 9.53
CA GLU A 32 8.98 -3.20 9.41
C GLU A 32 8.39 -3.88 8.17
N ALA A 33 7.28 -3.36 7.64
CA ALA A 33 6.46 -4.01 6.62
C ALA A 33 7.24 -4.27 5.33
N TRP A 34 7.98 -3.29 4.86
CA TRP A 34 8.72 -3.39 3.60
C TRP A 34 9.88 -4.37 3.70
N ALA A 35 10.67 -4.30 4.78
CA ALA A 35 11.80 -5.22 4.98
C ALA A 35 11.33 -6.68 5.11
N LEU A 36 10.22 -6.90 5.81
CA LEU A 36 9.58 -8.20 5.90
C LEU A 36 9.11 -8.68 4.52
N ALA A 37 8.44 -7.82 3.74
CA ALA A 37 8.03 -8.13 2.38
C ALA A 37 9.24 -8.47 1.49
N ALA A 38 10.33 -7.71 1.57
CA ALA A 38 11.56 -8.01 0.85
C ALA A 38 12.10 -9.41 1.19
N GLY A 39 12.17 -9.77 2.47
CA GLY A 39 12.59 -11.11 2.90
C GLY A 39 11.68 -12.22 2.38
N LEU A 40 10.36 -12.02 2.44
CA LEU A 40 9.37 -12.96 1.90
C LEU A 40 9.54 -13.14 0.38
N TYR A 41 9.73 -12.04 -0.35
CA TYR A 41 9.94 -12.06 -1.79
C TYR A 41 11.21 -12.84 -2.16
N LEU A 42 12.33 -12.58 -1.48
CA LEU A 42 13.58 -13.32 -1.67
C LEU A 42 13.45 -14.81 -1.31
N GLY A 43 12.51 -15.15 -0.41
CA GLY A 43 12.12 -16.53 -0.10
C GLY A 43 11.19 -17.18 -1.13
N GLY A 44 10.82 -16.48 -2.21
CA GLY A 44 9.95 -16.98 -3.29
C GLY A 44 8.47 -16.67 -3.12
N ALA A 45 8.07 -15.91 -2.10
CA ALA A 45 6.69 -15.47 -1.92
C ALA A 45 6.34 -14.26 -2.82
N LYS A 46 5.05 -13.93 -2.90
CA LYS A 46 4.53 -12.75 -3.64
C LYS A 46 3.82 -11.79 -2.68
N PRO A 47 4.57 -11.02 -1.88
CA PRO A 47 3.99 -10.19 -0.85
C PRO A 47 3.33 -8.93 -1.44
N ILE A 48 2.28 -8.48 -0.77
CA ILE A 48 1.69 -7.15 -0.92
C ILE A 48 1.76 -6.49 0.45
N VAL A 49 2.28 -5.27 0.51
CA VAL A 49 2.26 -4.42 1.71
C VAL A 49 0.95 -3.65 1.73
N ILE A 50 0.20 -3.69 2.82
CA ILE A 50 -1.07 -2.98 2.98
C ILE A 50 -1.01 -2.12 4.23
N ILE A 51 -1.02 -0.80 4.06
CA ILE A 51 -0.90 0.21 5.12
C ILE A 51 -1.64 1.51 4.73
N GLN A 52 -1.91 2.39 5.69
CA GLN A 52 -2.40 3.75 5.40
C GLN A 52 -1.26 4.68 4.96
N CYS A 53 -1.59 5.83 4.36
CA CYS A 53 -0.64 6.85 3.94
C CYS A 53 0.19 7.43 5.10
N THR A 54 -0.31 7.41 6.35
CA THR A 54 0.53 7.74 7.51
C THR A 54 1.66 6.73 7.72
N GLY A 55 1.34 5.45 7.53
CA GLY A 55 2.31 4.37 7.52
C GLY A 55 3.31 4.51 6.37
N LEU A 56 2.86 4.96 5.19
CA LEU A 56 3.75 5.28 4.07
C LEU A 56 4.75 6.39 4.44
N PHE A 57 4.33 7.44 5.15
CA PHE A 57 5.24 8.51 5.58
C PHE A 57 6.28 8.02 6.56
N GLU A 58 5.90 7.14 7.49
CA GLU A 58 6.81 6.57 8.49
C GLU A 58 7.77 5.57 7.85
N SER A 59 7.27 4.70 6.97
CA SER A 59 8.01 3.58 6.39
C SER A 59 8.74 3.91 5.08
N GLY A 60 8.63 5.15 4.60
CA GLY A 60 9.12 5.59 3.30
C GLY A 60 10.61 5.35 3.04
N ASP A 61 11.45 5.46 4.08
CA ASP A 61 12.88 5.16 3.96
C ASP A 61 13.13 3.68 3.68
N ALA A 62 12.43 2.78 4.37
CA ALA A 62 12.55 1.35 4.11
C ALA A 62 12.05 1.01 2.69
N MET A 63 10.88 1.53 2.33
CA MET A 63 10.29 1.35 1.01
C MET A 63 11.22 1.82 -0.11
N ARG A 64 11.72 3.06 -0.06
CA ARG A 64 12.55 3.63 -1.14
C ARG A 64 13.83 2.80 -1.34
N ASN A 65 14.47 2.36 -0.25
CA ASN A 65 15.68 1.55 -0.34
C ASN A 65 15.36 0.20 -1.00
N ILE A 66 14.27 -0.46 -0.61
CA ILE A 66 13.85 -1.77 -1.14
C ILE A 66 13.47 -1.68 -2.63
N VAL A 67 12.71 -0.65 -2.99
CA VAL A 67 12.19 -0.48 -4.35
C VAL A 67 13.26 0.03 -5.31
N HIS A 68 14.10 0.98 -4.90
CA HIS A 68 15.07 1.60 -5.80
C HIS A 68 16.48 1.02 -5.68
N ASP A 69 17.01 0.89 -4.45
CA ASP A 69 18.40 0.48 -4.26
C ASP A 69 18.55 -1.05 -4.40
N TYR A 70 17.59 -1.81 -3.87
CA TYR A 70 17.55 -3.27 -4.03
C TYR A 70 16.78 -3.73 -5.28
N GLN A 71 16.05 -2.82 -5.94
CA GLN A 71 15.26 -3.10 -7.14
C GLN A 71 14.28 -4.27 -6.99
N LEU A 72 13.71 -4.45 -5.79
CA LEU A 72 12.76 -5.53 -5.55
C LEU A 72 11.34 -5.11 -5.99
N PRO A 73 10.60 -5.99 -6.70
CA PRO A 73 9.26 -5.67 -7.21
C PRO A 73 8.19 -5.88 -6.15
N ILE A 74 8.34 -5.21 -5.02
CA ILE A 74 7.36 -5.25 -3.93
C ILE A 74 6.20 -4.32 -4.29
N TYR A 75 4.98 -4.85 -4.18
CA TYR A 75 3.77 -4.10 -4.45
C TYR A 75 3.12 -3.60 -3.16
N GLY A 76 2.61 -2.36 -3.18
CA GLY A 76 1.90 -1.76 -2.06
C GLY A 76 0.44 -1.41 -2.39
N LEU A 77 -0.47 -1.63 -1.44
CA LEU A 77 -1.80 -1.00 -1.43
C LEU A 77 -1.81 0.01 -0.28
N ILE A 78 -1.92 1.29 -0.62
CA ILE A 78 -1.85 2.38 0.33
C ILE A 78 -3.22 3.03 0.48
N GLY A 79 -3.71 3.05 1.72
CA GLY A 79 -4.92 3.77 2.10
C GLY A 79 -4.72 5.29 2.09
N TYR A 80 -5.48 6.03 1.29
CA TYR A 80 -5.43 7.48 1.20
C TYR A 80 -6.45 8.11 2.15
N ARG A 81 -6.00 8.29 3.40
CA ARG A 81 -6.79 8.85 4.48
C ARG A 81 -7.49 10.15 4.09
N SER A 82 -8.78 10.22 4.45
CA SER A 82 -9.62 11.42 4.36
C SER A 82 -9.88 11.94 2.94
N TYR A 83 -9.43 11.25 1.90
CA TYR A 83 -9.60 11.71 0.51
C TYR A 83 -11.08 11.91 0.16
N LEU A 84 -11.95 10.95 0.50
CA LEU A 84 -13.39 11.03 0.23
C LEU A 84 -14.13 12.07 1.09
N ASN A 85 -13.47 12.63 2.11
CA ASN A 85 -14.02 13.65 3.02
C ASN A 85 -13.16 14.92 3.05
N ALA A 86 -12.40 15.19 1.98
CA ALA A 86 -11.47 16.31 1.93
C ALA A 86 -12.15 17.67 2.21
N GLU A 87 -13.42 17.83 1.80
CA GLU A 87 -14.19 19.06 2.01
C GLU A 87 -14.49 19.34 3.49
N SER A 88 -14.65 18.30 4.33
CA SER A 88 -14.98 18.43 5.75
C SER A 88 -13.76 18.43 6.67
N LEU A 89 -12.56 18.14 6.14
CA LEU A 89 -11.31 18.04 6.90
C LEU A 89 -10.23 18.98 6.33
N PRO A 90 -10.47 20.30 6.31
CA PRO A 90 -9.47 21.25 5.84
C PRO A 90 -8.25 21.22 6.76
N GLY A 91 -7.10 20.81 6.22
CA GLY A 91 -5.82 20.79 6.93
C GLY A 91 -5.25 19.40 7.24
N ASP A 92 -5.92 18.31 6.86
CA ASP A 92 -5.28 16.99 6.92
C ASP A 92 -4.04 16.98 6.02
N THR A 93 -2.87 16.75 6.64
CA THR A 93 -1.58 16.74 5.93
C THR A 93 -1.44 15.56 4.98
N CYS A 94 -2.19 14.47 5.16
CA CYS A 94 -2.22 13.36 4.22
C CYS A 94 -2.72 13.84 2.85
N LEU A 95 -3.79 14.64 2.82
CA LEU A 95 -4.32 15.23 1.58
C LEU A 95 -3.27 16.08 0.86
N LYS A 96 -2.39 16.73 1.61
CA LYS A 96 -1.32 17.57 1.05
C LYS A 96 -0.12 16.78 0.54
N PHE A 97 0.26 15.68 1.20
CA PHE A 97 1.57 15.07 1.00
C PHE A 97 1.56 13.71 0.31
N THR A 98 0.47 12.93 0.36
CA THR A 98 0.47 11.55 -0.17
C THR A 98 0.87 11.49 -1.64
N GLU A 99 0.14 12.18 -2.54
CA GLU A 99 0.49 12.18 -3.96
C GLU A 99 1.85 12.84 -4.25
N PRO A 100 2.21 14.02 -3.69
CA PRO A 100 3.55 14.58 -3.89
C PRO A 100 4.69 13.68 -3.45
N VAL A 101 4.52 12.93 -2.36
CA VAL A 101 5.54 11.98 -1.86
C VAL A 101 5.67 10.79 -2.81
N LEU A 102 4.57 10.18 -3.25
CA LEU A 102 4.59 9.09 -4.23
C LEU A 102 5.26 9.52 -5.55
N ASN A 103 4.95 10.74 -6.01
CA ASN A 103 5.58 11.33 -7.19
C ASN A 103 7.08 11.59 -6.99
N ALA A 104 7.47 12.13 -5.83
CA ALA A 104 8.87 12.39 -5.51
C ALA A 104 9.71 11.10 -5.43
N TRP A 105 9.09 10.00 -5.01
CA TRP A 105 9.70 8.67 -5.01
C TRP A 105 9.55 7.93 -6.35
N ALA A 106 8.97 8.54 -7.38
CA ALA A 106 8.88 7.96 -8.73
C ALA A 106 8.29 6.54 -8.78
N LEU A 107 7.21 6.30 -8.03
CA LEU A 107 6.53 5.00 -7.98
C LEU A 107 5.43 4.91 -9.04
N ASP A 108 5.38 3.81 -9.81
CA ASP A 108 4.25 3.51 -10.71
C ASP A 108 2.99 3.34 -9.85
N THR A 109 2.02 4.23 -10.01
CA THR A 109 0.88 4.37 -9.10
C THR A 109 -0.43 4.37 -9.88
N VAL A 110 -1.35 3.50 -9.48
CA VAL A 110 -2.77 3.57 -9.86
C VAL A 110 -3.57 4.14 -8.70
N PHE A 111 -4.55 5.01 -9.01
CA PHE A 111 -5.38 5.63 -7.98
C PHE A 111 -6.85 5.21 -8.11
N LEU A 112 -7.36 4.61 -7.03
CA LEU A 112 -8.75 4.17 -6.88
C LEU A 112 -9.52 5.16 -6.00
N ASP A 113 -10.08 6.19 -6.62
CA ASP A 113 -10.97 7.16 -5.97
C ASP A 113 -12.46 6.76 -5.99
N GLU A 114 -12.81 5.74 -6.78
CA GLU A 114 -14.18 5.24 -6.91
C GLU A 114 -14.22 3.72 -7.15
N GLU A 115 -15.34 3.10 -6.81
CA GLU A 115 -15.51 1.65 -6.86
C GLU A 115 -15.36 1.05 -8.27
N THR A 116 -15.73 1.80 -9.32
CA THR A 116 -15.62 1.34 -10.71
C THR A 116 -14.18 1.11 -11.15
N LYS A 117 -13.19 1.69 -10.46
CA LYS A 117 -11.77 1.52 -10.73
C LYS A 117 -11.15 0.28 -10.07
N LYS A 118 -11.88 -0.46 -9.21
CA LYS A 118 -11.39 -1.71 -8.58
C LYS A 118 -10.67 -2.68 -9.54
N PRO A 119 -11.13 -2.90 -10.80
CA PRO A 119 -10.40 -3.75 -11.75
C PRO A 119 -8.95 -3.30 -12.01
N GLN A 120 -8.69 -2.00 -11.94
CA GLN A 120 -7.37 -1.43 -12.20
C GLN A 120 -6.33 -1.88 -11.17
N PHE A 121 -6.72 -2.19 -9.92
CA PHE A 121 -5.80 -2.79 -8.94
C PHE A 121 -5.26 -4.13 -9.42
N ALA A 122 -6.16 -5.02 -9.84
CA ALA A 122 -5.78 -6.35 -10.29
C ALA A 122 -4.98 -6.30 -11.60
N GLU A 123 -5.32 -5.38 -12.50
CA GLU A 123 -4.58 -5.15 -13.75
C GLU A 123 -3.17 -4.62 -13.47
N HIS A 124 -3.05 -3.57 -12.65
CA HIS A 124 -1.77 -2.97 -12.29
C HIS A 124 -0.89 -3.95 -11.51
N PHE A 125 -1.45 -4.67 -10.53
CA PHE A 125 -0.72 -5.70 -9.79
C PHE A 125 -0.16 -6.80 -10.71
N ARG A 126 -0.96 -7.31 -11.65
CA ARG A 126 -0.49 -8.33 -12.60
C ARG A 126 0.61 -7.79 -13.51
N LYS A 127 0.44 -6.58 -14.06
CA LYS A 127 1.47 -5.92 -14.86
C LYS A 127 2.78 -5.82 -14.08
N CYS A 128 2.75 -5.28 -12.87
CA CYS A 128 3.95 -5.16 -12.03
C CYS A 128 4.60 -6.50 -11.72
N ALA A 129 3.79 -7.53 -11.44
CA ALA A 129 4.29 -8.87 -11.16
C ALA A 129 4.89 -9.56 -12.41
N GLU A 130 4.34 -9.33 -13.60
CA GLU A 130 4.83 -9.87 -14.87
C GLU A 130 6.11 -9.16 -15.35
N GLU A 131 6.18 -7.85 -15.17
CA GLU A 131 7.33 -7.02 -15.56
C GLU A 131 8.43 -6.99 -14.49
N GLU A 132 8.21 -7.63 -13.34
CA GLU A 132 9.11 -7.60 -12.16
C GLU A 132 9.48 -6.16 -11.76
N ILE A 133 8.47 -5.28 -11.68
CA ILE A 133 8.61 -3.90 -11.25
C ILE A 133 7.79 -3.63 -9.98
N PRO A 134 8.23 -2.67 -9.13
CA PRO A 134 7.42 -2.19 -8.01
C PRO A 134 6.13 -1.50 -8.50
N GLY A 135 5.13 -1.43 -7.64
CA GLY A 135 3.90 -0.70 -7.93
C GLY A 135 3.12 -0.32 -6.68
N ILE A 136 2.39 0.79 -6.75
CA ILE A 136 1.49 1.25 -5.70
C ILE A 136 0.05 1.30 -6.23
N CYS A 137 -0.88 0.75 -5.47
CA CYS A 137 -2.29 1.03 -5.59
C CYS A 137 -2.67 1.99 -4.45
N LEU A 138 -2.91 3.26 -4.79
CA LEU A 138 -3.45 4.24 -3.86
C LEU A 138 -4.98 4.09 -3.85
N MET A 139 -5.59 3.93 -2.68
CA MET A 139 -7.04 3.75 -2.56
C MET A 139 -7.63 4.86 -1.71
N ALA A 140 -8.59 5.61 -2.23
CA ALA A 140 -9.26 6.65 -1.48
C ALA A 140 -10.02 6.08 -0.28
N GLU A 141 -9.81 6.70 0.88
CA GLU A 141 -10.53 6.38 2.11
C GLU A 141 -11.47 7.51 2.49
N GLY A 142 -12.57 7.13 3.13
CA GLY A 142 -13.48 8.04 3.81
C GLY A 142 -13.46 7.83 5.32
N ALA A 143 -14.30 8.58 6.02
CA ALA A 143 -14.60 8.36 7.43
C ALA A 143 -15.19 6.95 7.58
N ALA A 144 -14.56 6.17 8.46
CA ALA A 144 -15.05 4.87 8.90
C ALA A 144 -16.34 5.01 9.72
#